data_AF-A0A3D4ECX8-F1
#
_entry.id   AF-A0A3D4ECX8-F1
#
_cell.length_a   1.000
_cell.length_b   1.000
_cell.length_c   1.000
_cell.angle_alpha   90.00
_cell.angle_beta   90.00
_cell.angle_gamma   90.00
#
_symmetry.space_group_name_H-M   'P 1'
#
loop_
_entity.id
_entity.type
_entity.pdbx_description
1 polymer ?
#
loop_
_entity_poly.entity_id
_entity_poly.type
_entity_poly.pdbx_seq_one_letter_code
_entity_poly.pdbx_strand_id
1 'polypeptide(L)'
;MSEIYLVIVVFLFVLAVFDLMVGVSNDAVNFLNSAIGAKVAKFRTIIIVAAVGVFLGATMSNGMMEVARHGIFHPAMFSMKELMFIFLAVMVSDVILLDIFNNLGLPTSTTVSLV
;
A
#
# COMPACT_ATOMS: atom_id res chain seq x y z
N MET A 1 1.36 17.36 24.23
CA MET A 1 0.49 17.00 23.09
C MET A 1 1.24 17.02 21.76
N SER A 2 2.10 18.00 21.49
CA SER A 2 2.92 18.04 20.26
C SER A 2 3.88 16.85 20.08
N GLU A 3 4.58 16.44 21.15
CA GLU A 3 5.56 15.35 21.06
C GLU A 3 4.91 13.99 20.77
N ILE A 4 3.72 13.73 21.32
CA ILE A 4 2.95 12.50 21.02
C ILE A 4 2.59 12.44 19.53
N TYR A 5 2.21 13.56 18.92
CA TYR A 5 1.93 13.58 17.48
C TYR A 5 3.16 13.33 16.64
N LEU A 6 4.33 13.86 17.04
CA LEU A 6 5.59 13.56 16.37
C LEU A 6 5.89 12.04 16.40
N VAL A 7 5.72 11.41 17.56
CA VAL A 7 5.91 9.96 17.72
C VAL A 7 4.96 9.17 16.82
N ILE A 8 3.68 9.54 16.77
CA ILE A 8 2.70 8.89 15.90
C ILE A 8 3.07 9.07 14.42
N VAL A 9 3.51 10.26 14.00
CA VAL A 9 3.93 10.51 12.60
C VAL A 9 5.14 9.66 12.23
N VAL A 10 6.16 9.59 13.09
CA VAL A 10 7.34 8.74 12.86
C VAL A 10 6.92 7.27 12.77
N PHE A 11 6.02 6.82 13.64
CA PHE A 11 5.52 5.46 13.61
C PHE A 11 4.71 5.16 12.34
N LEU A 12 3.83 6.07 11.92
CA LEU A 12 3.09 5.97 10.66
C LEU A 12 4.03 5.92 9.46
N PHE A 13 5.13 6.68 9.47
CA PHE A 13 6.13 6.64 8.41
C PHE A 13 6.81 5.27 8.32
N VAL A 14 7.16 4.68 9.46
CA VAL A 14 7.70 3.31 9.51
C VAL A 14 6.68 2.30 8.98
N LEU A 15 5.42 2.39 9.41
CA LEU A 15 4.36 1.52 8.90
C LEU A 15 4.14 1.68 7.40
N ALA A 16 4.20 2.89 6.86
CA ALA A 16 4.08 3.14 5.43
C ALA A 16 5.18 2.46 4.60
N VAL A 17 6.40 2.33 5.15
CA VAL A 17 7.47 1.56 4.49
C VAL A 17 7.14 0.08 4.45
N PHE A 18 6.66 -0.49 5.56
CA PHE A 18 6.22 -1.89 5.59
C PHE A 18 5.05 -2.13 4.65
N ASP A 19 4.06 -1.25 4.67
CA ASP A 19 2.89 -1.30 3.80
C ASP A 19 3.30 -1.33 2.32
N LEU A 20 4.21 -0.43 1.92
CA LEU A 20 4.71 -0.42 0.56
C LEU A 20 5.42 -1.72 0.17
N MET A 21 6.19 -2.33 1.08
CA MET A 21 6.83 -3.63 0.82
C MET A 21 5.81 -4.75 0.65
N VAL A 22 4.81 -4.83 1.53
CA VAL A 22 3.80 -5.90 1.54
C VAL A 22 2.81 -5.73 0.37
N GLY A 23 2.35 -4.50 0.12
CA GLY A 23 1.45 -4.16 -0.98
C GLY A 23 2.09 -4.38 -2.35
N VAL A 24 3.33 -3.91 -2.57
CA VAL A 24 4.05 -4.15 -3.84
C VAL A 24 4.31 -5.64 -4.04
N SER A 25 4.56 -6.40 -2.97
CA SER A 25 4.75 -7.86 -3.07
C SER A 25 3.45 -8.57 -3.47
N ASN A 26 2.31 -8.21 -2.86
CA ASN A 26 0.99 -8.72 -3.23
C ASN A 26 0.69 -8.44 -4.70
N ASP A 27 0.90 -7.19 -5.13
CA ASP A 27 0.64 -6.79 -6.51
C ASP A 27 1.61 -7.44 -7.50
N ALA A 28 2.88 -7.60 -7.13
CA ALA A 28 3.87 -8.30 -7.93
C ALA A 28 3.42 -9.72 -8.26
N VAL A 29 2.91 -10.47 -7.28
CA VAL A 29 2.38 -11.82 -7.56
C VAL A 29 1.21 -11.77 -8.55
N ASN A 30 0.32 -10.78 -8.42
CA ASN A 30 -0.85 -10.63 -9.29
C ASN A 30 -0.48 -10.43 -10.77
N PHE A 31 0.53 -9.61 -11.10
CA PHE A 31 0.91 -9.37 -12.51
C PHE A 31 2.08 -10.23 -13.01
N LEU A 32 2.94 -10.76 -12.13
CA LEU A 32 4.07 -11.60 -12.53
C LEU A 32 3.65 -13.05 -12.83
N ASN A 33 2.57 -13.55 -12.21
CA ASN A 33 2.13 -14.93 -12.37
C ASN A 33 1.92 -15.32 -13.84
N SER A 34 1.31 -14.44 -14.64
CA SER A 34 1.07 -14.70 -16.07
C SER A 34 2.38 -14.77 -16.86
N ALA A 35 3.32 -13.85 -16.62
CA ALA A 35 4.60 -13.80 -17.33
C ALA A 35 5.53 -14.98 -16.96
N ILE A 36 5.58 -15.34 -15.68
CA ILE A 36 6.36 -16.47 -15.17
C ILE A 36 5.75 -17.79 -15.63
N GLY A 37 4.43 -17.96 -15.50
CA GLY A 37 3.71 -19.17 -15.90
C GLY A 37 3.81 -19.47 -17.39
N ALA A 38 3.74 -18.44 -18.23
CA ALA A 38 3.91 -18.57 -19.69
C ALA A 38 5.38 -18.74 -20.14
N LYS A 39 6.35 -18.61 -19.23
CA LYS A 39 7.79 -18.70 -19.51
C LYS A 39 8.26 -17.78 -20.65
N VAL A 40 7.70 -16.57 -20.72
CA VAL A 40 7.91 -15.66 -21.86
C VAL A 40 9.34 -15.12 -21.94
N ALA A 41 10.03 -15.03 -20.80
CA ALA A 41 11.40 -14.55 -20.67
C ALA A 41 12.08 -15.16 -19.44
N LYS A 42 13.40 -14.91 -19.28
CA LYS A 42 14.13 -15.29 -18.07
C LYS A 42 13.57 -14.53 -16.87
N PHE A 43 13.51 -15.18 -15.71
CA PHE A 43 13.00 -14.59 -14.46
C PHE A 43 13.58 -13.20 -14.16
N ARG A 44 14.91 -13.02 -14.34
CA ARG A 44 15.58 -11.73 -14.15
C ARG A 44 15.03 -10.62 -15.05
N THR A 45 14.76 -10.93 -16.31
CA THR A 45 14.21 -9.96 -17.27
C THR A 45 12.80 -9.54 -16.85
N ILE A 46 11.98 -10.50 -16.44
CA ILE A 46 10.62 -10.24 -15.96
C ILE A 46 10.63 -9.28 -14.76
N ILE A 47 11.48 -9.55 -13.76
CA ILE A 47 11.60 -8.70 -12.55
C ILE A 47 12.09 -7.29 -12.88
N ILE A 48 13.08 -7.15 -13.77
CA ILE A 48 13.59 -5.82 -14.17
C ILE A 48 12.48 -5.00 -14.85
N VAL A 49 11.76 -5.60 -15.80
CA VAL A 49 10.66 -4.93 -16.51
C VAL A 49 9.56 -4.53 -15.52
N ALA A 50 9.18 -5.42 -14.61
CA ALA A 50 8.20 -5.15 -13.56
C ALA A 50 8.63 -4.00 -12.65
N ALA A 51 9.86 -4.01 -12.14
CA ALA A 51 10.37 -2.97 -11.25
C ALA A 51 10.37 -1.58 -11.92
N VAL A 52 10.84 -1.51 -13.18
CA VAL A 52 10.81 -0.26 -13.97
C VAL A 52 9.36 0.18 -14.22
N GLY A 53 8.48 -0.75 -14.60
CA GLY A 53 7.07 -0.47 -14.84
C GLY A 53 6.34 0.08 -13.62
N VAL A 54 6.52 -0.55 -12.45
CA VAL A 54 5.93 -0.10 -11.18
C VAL A 54 6.49 1.27 -10.79
N PHE A 55 7.81 1.49 -10.92
CA PHE A 55 8.42 2.78 -10.59
C PHE A 55 7.90 3.92 -11.48
N LEU A 56 7.83 3.70 -12.80
CA LEU A 56 7.27 4.68 -13.74
C LEU A 56 5.77 4.91 -13.48
N GLY A 57 5.01 3.83 -13.26
CA GLY A 57 3.59 3.91 -12.92
C GLY A 57 3.35 4.73 -11.66
N ALA A 58 4.11 4.47 -10.59
CA ALA A 58 3.98 5.16 -9.31
C ALA A 58 4.39 6.64 -9.39
N THR A 59 5.39 6.99 -10.20
CA THR A 59 5.83 8.39 -10.37
C THR A 59 4.91 9.20 -11.29
N MET A 60 4.21 8.53 -12.22
CA MET A 60 3.30 9.17 -13.17
C MET A 60 1.84 9.19 -12.70
N SER A 61 1.46 8.45 -11.64
CA SER A 61 0.07 8.26 -11.17
C SER A 61 -0.54 9.44 -10.41
N ASN A 62 -0.19 10.67 -10.78
CA ASN A 62 -0.76 11.87 -10.19
C ASN A 62 -2.30 11.88 -10.32
N GLY A 63 -2.99 12.27 -9.25
CA GLY A 63 -4.45 12.32 -9.19
C GLY A 63 -5.13 11.02 -8.75
N MET A 64 -4.46 9.86 -8.77
CA MET A 64 -5.07 8.59 -8.31
C MET A 64 -5.40 8.62 -6.81
N MET A 65 -4.57 9.27 -6.00
CA MET A 65 -4.85 9.53 -4.58
C MET A 65 -6.05 10.47 -4.36
N GLU A 66 -6.37 11.33 -5.33
CA GLU A 66 -7.49 12.27 -5.20
C GLU A 66 -8.82 11.56 -5.47
N VAL A 67 -8.82 10.66 -6.47
CA VAL A 67 -9.93 9.74 -6.74
C VAL A 67 -10.14 8.77 -5.58
N ALA A 68 -9.08 8.15 -5.06
CA ALA A 68 -9.16 7.22 -3.95
C ALA A 68 -9.71 7.86 -2.67
N ARG A 69 -9.42 9.14 -2.41
CA ARG A 69 -9.92 9.85 -1.23
C ARG A 69 -11.34 10.41 -1.41
N HIS A 70 -11.79 10.57 -2.65
CA HIS A 70 -13.08 11.20 -2.93
C HIS A 70 -14.23 10.30 -2.44
N GLY A 71 -15.00 10.79 -1.47
CA GLY A 71 -16.19 10.10 -0.96
C GLY A 71 -15.95 9.10 0.19
N ILE A 72 -14.70 8.74 0.52
CA ILE A 72 -14.39 7.82 1.64
C ILE A 72 -14.28 8.60 2.96
N PHE A 73 -13.58 9.74 2.93
CA PHE A 73 -13.19 10.44 4.15
C PHE A 73 -13.26 11.96 4.00
N HIS A 74 -13.95 12.62 4.92
CA HIS A 74 -14.04 14.09 4.98
C HIS A 74 -13.20 14.60 6.16
N PRO A 75 -11.88 14.79 6.02
CA PRO A 75 -10.98 15.11 7.14
C PRO A 75 -11.35 16.41 7.86
N ALA A 76 -12.01 17.34 7.17
CA ALA A 76 -12.46 18.61 7.75
C ALA A 76 -13.51 18.45 8.86
N MET A 77 -14.16 17.29 8.98
CA MET A 77 -15.16 17.00 10.01
C MET A 77 -14.56 16.47 11.32
N PHE A 78 -13.25 16.23 11.38
CA PHE A 78 -12.56 15.63 12.51
C PHE A 78 -11.55 16.58 13.14
N SER A 79 -11.37 16.48 14.46
CA SER A 79 -10.26 17.13 15.14
C SER A 79 -8.94 16.45 14.78
N MET A 80 -7.83 17.19 14.91
CA MET A 80 -6.49 16.64 14.68
C MET A 80 -6.21 15.37 15.50
N LYS A 81 -6.73 15.30 16.73
CA LYS A 81 -6.60 14.11 17.57
C LYS A 81 -7.30 12.90 16.95
N GLU A 82 -8.53 13.07 16.51
CA GLU A 82 -9.33 12.00 15.89
C GLU A 82 -8.70 11.53 14.57
N LEU A 83 -8.23 12.44 13.73
CA LEU A 83 -7.49 12.11 12.50
C LEU A 83 -6.30 11.21 12.77
N MET A 84 -5.49 11.56 13.79
CA MET A 84 -4.30 10.77 14.14
C MET A 84 -4.65 9.35 14.59
N PHE A 85 -5.74 9.16 15.33
CA PHE A 85 -6.19 7.84 15.73
C PHE A 85 -6.76 7.03 14.56
N ILE A 86 -7.52 7.68 13.67
CA ILE A 86 -8.07 7.03 12.47
C ILE A 86 -6.94 6.54 11.57
N PHE A 87 -5.97 7.39 11.24
CA PHE A 87 -4.84 7.00 10.39
C PHE A 87 -4.00 5.88 11.02
N LEU A 88 -3.80 5.94 12.34
CA LEU A 88 -3.10 4.87 13.04
C LEU A 88 -3.86 3.54 12.97
N ALA A 89 -5.16 3.56 13.25
CA ALA A 89 -5.99 2.35 13.23
C ALA A 89 -6.07 1.73 11.82
N VAL A 90 -6.28 2.55 10.79
CA VAL A 90 -6.36 2.09 9.40
C VAL A 90 -5.03 1.50 8.95
N MET A 91 -3.91 2.23 9.12
CA MET A 91 -2.59 1.76 8.66
C MET A 91 -2.15 0.48 9.37
N VAL A 92 -2.41 0.35 10.68
CA VAL A 92 -2.07 -0.87 11.41
C VAL A 92 -2.92 -2.05 10.92
N SER A 93 -4.22 -1.84 10.72
CA SER A 93 -5.13 -2.91 10.26
C SER A 93 -4.78 -3.37 8.85
N ASP A 94 -4.46 -2.44 7.96
CA ASP A 94 -4.10 -2.70 6.57
C ASP A 94 -2.81 -3.53 6.46
N VAL A 95 -1.73 -3.08 7.11
CA VAL A 95 -0.44 -3.82 7.12
C VAL A 95 -0.59 -5.23 7.66
N ILE A 96 -1.32 -5.39 8.78
CA ILE A 96 -1.54 -6.71 9.39
C ILE A 96 -2.35 -7.61 8.46
N LEU A 97 -3.42 -7.09 7.86
CA LEU A 97 -4.28 -7.85 6.96
C LEU A 97 -3.49 -8.31 5.73
N LEU A 98 -2.78 -7.37 5.07
CA LEU A 98 -1.99 -7.69 3.89
C LEU A 98 -0.86 -8.69 4.20
N ASP A 99 -0.19 -8.57 5.35
CA ASP A 99 0.85 -9.51 5.76
C ASP A 99 0.27 -10.92 5.98
N ILE A 100 -0.87 -11.05 6.67
CA ILE A 100 -1.54 -12.34 6.87
C ILE A 100 -1.90 -12.98 5.53
N PHE A 101 -2.53 -12.24 4.63
CA PHE A 101 -2.95 -12.79 3.35
C PHE A 101 -1.76 -13.17 2.46
N ASN A 102 -0.72 -12.35 2.43
CA ASN A 102 0.54 -12.68 1.74
C ASN A 102 1.18 -13.95 2.31
N ASN A 103 1.23 -14.09 3.63
CA ASN A 103 1.74 -15.29 4.29
C ASN A 103 0.90 -16.54 3.97
N LEU A 104 -0.42 -16.38 3.76
CA LEU A 104 -1.33 -17.45 3.34
C LEU A 104 -1.32 -17.69 1.81
N GLY A 105 -0.61 -16.87 1.04
CA GLY A 105 -0.58 -16.93 -0.43
C GLY A 105 -1.92 -16.57 -1.08
N LEU A 106 -2.77 -15.81 -0.39
CA LEU A 106 -4.09 -15.41 -0.87
C LEU A 106 -4.00 -14.03 -1.55
N PRO A 107 -4.48 -13.88 -2.80
CA PRO A 107 -4.50 -12.58 -3.47
C PRO A 107 -5.50 -11.65 -2.78
N THR A 108 -5.06 -10.44 -2.44
CA THR A 108 -5.89 -9.45 -1.74
C THR A 108 -5.95 -8.14 -2.51
N SER A 109 -7.07 -7.43 -2.43
CA SER A 109 -7.16 -6.07 -2.96
C SER A 109 -6.77 -5.06 -1.88
N THR A 110 -5.66 -4.36 -2.11
CA THR A 110 -5.16 -3.28 -1.26
C THR A 110 -6.12 -2.09 -1.19
N THR A 111 -6.85 -1.81 -2.27
CA THR A 111 -7.89 -0.77 -2.26
C THR A 111 -9.04 -1.14 -1.33
N VAL A 112 -9.45 -2.41 -1.30
CA VAL A 112 -10.56 -2.87 -0.45
C VAL A 112 -10.13 -3.02 1.01
N SER A 113 -8.87 -3.34 1.30
CA SER A 113 -8.38 -3.42 2.69
C SER A 113 -8.28 -2.04 3.36
N LEU A 114 -8.06 -0.99 2.56
CA LEU A 114 -7.97 0.39 3.03
C LEU A 114 -9.35 1.06 3.23
N VAL A 115 -10.37 0.65 2.47
CA VAL A 115 -11.77 1.13 2.56
C VAL A 115 -12.47 0.53 3.78
#